data_AF-A0A936E7T8-F1
#
_entry.id   AF-A0A936E7T8-F1
#
_cell.length_a   1.000
_cell.length_b   1.000
_cell.length_c   1.000
_cell.angle_alpha   90.00
_cell.angle_beta   90.00
_cell.angle_gamma   90.00
#
_symmetry.space_group_name_H-M   'P 1'
#
loop_
_entity.id
_entity.type
_entity.pdbx_description
1 polymer ?
#
loop_
_entity_poly.entity_id
_entity_poly.type
_entity_poly.pdbx_seq_one_letter_code
_entity_poly.pdbx_strand_id
1 'polypeptide(L)'
;MRGIPRMVLGAKEGLGLNNGATFGTAVAALALHDAENLTRHAEIGAAMCLEALLGFRDAFLPHVQAVRGQIGQMATAERVLRFVQDGTLADGDLHRDPNTLPPQDAYSLRTVPQTIGAIWDTLAFVRQLITRELNAATDNPLIFDLPEGDPLHLPRAYKTISGGNFHGTPIGYAMDFLSIVITDLASMSERRIYRLVSQPESHGLPPMLIEEEAFGQPSGMMIPQYVASALVSACKTLAHPDSVDSIPTSAGREDFVSMSMNAALHGRQIIAHASHVIAIELLCAHLALQWRLKNLTHLLDHTPLDPYTHIPLANRTRTDEAVLFHQREGLRPQAGRGTSAALSAIQSALAGLPPLGDAPAVVDRFTQPYIGRVHQLLQQQTLVKAVYKAVDLDGQ
;
A
#
# COMPACT_ATOMS: atom_id res chain seq x y z
N MET A 1 1.35 40.60 -11.63
CA MET A 1 0.62 40.38 -10.36
C MET A 1 -0.83 40.02 -10.72
N ARG A 2 -1.45 39.00 -10.11
CA ARG A 2 -2.75 38.44 -10.52
C ARG A 2 -3.99 39.32 -10.27
N GLY A 3 -3.84 40.64 -10.11
CA GLY A 3 -4.97 41.57 -9.88
C GLY A 3 -5.67 41.45 -8.52
N ILE A 4 -5.08 40.75 -7.54
CA ILE A 4 -5.64 40.61 -6.19
C ILE A 4 -5.21 41.82 -5.34
N PRO A 5 -6.15 42.62 -4.78
CA PRO A 5 -5.83 43.75 -3.91
C PRO A 5 -5.07 43.34 -2.65
N ARG A 6 -4.18 44.20 -2.15
CA ARG A 6 -3.49 43.97 -0.88
C ARG A 6 -4.45 44.13 0.29
N MET A 7 -4.47 43.15 1.17
CA MET A 7 -5.18 43.22 2.45
C MET A 7 -4.35 43.98 3.49
N VAL A 8 -4.98 44.91 4.21
CA VAL A 8 -4.39 45.59 5.38
C VAL A 8 -5.01 44.96 6.62
N LEU A 9 -4.18 44.28 7.41
CA LEU A 9 -4.64 43.51 8.57
C LEU A 9 -4.94 44.43 9.75
N GLY A 10 -6.12 44.28 10.34
CA GLY A 10 -6.54 44.88 11.59
C GLY A 10 -6.05 44.13 12.83
N ALA A 11 -6.55 44.53 13.99
CA ALA A 11 -6.25 43.85 15.25
C ALA A 11 -6.68 42.37 15.20
N LYS A 12 -5.86 41.47 15.77
CA LYS A 12 -6.01 40.00 15.78
C LYS A 12 -5.91 39.30 14.42
N GLU A 13 -6.24 39.93 13.30
CA GLU A 13 -6.30 39.26 11.99
C GLU A 13 -4.98 38.59 11.57
N GLY A 14 -3.83 39.22 11.85
CA GLY A 14 -2.52 38.59 11.60
C GLY A 14 -2.30 37.32 12.41
N LEU A 15 -2.76 37.29 13.65
CA LEU A 15 -2.66 36.12 14.53
C LEU A 15 -3.68 35.05 14.11
N GLY A 16 -4.89 35.44 13.69
CA GLY A 16 -5.89 34.52 13.15
C GLY A 16 -5.44 33.83 11.86
N LEU A 17 -4.49 34.40 11.11
CA LEU A 17 -3.94 33.80 9.89
C LEU A 17 -2.80 32.80 10.14
N ASN A 18 -2.02 32.97 11.21
CA ASN A 18 -0.79 32.20 11.42
C ASN A 18 -0.78 31.34 12.69
N ASN A 19 -1.71 31.56 13.61
CA ASN A 19 -1.76 30.84 14.88
C ASN A 19 -2.65 29.61 14.76
N GLY A 20 -2.09 28.45 15.09
CA GLY A 20 -2.75 27.15 14.96
C GLY A 20 -1.88 26.12 14.27
N ALA A 21 -2.23 24.84 14.46
CA ALA A 21 -1.54 23.73 13.80
C ALA A 21 -2.02 23.48 12.36
N THR A 22 -2.62 24.48 11.71
CA THR A 22 -3.36 24.38 10.44
C THR A 22 -2.53 23.78 9.30
N PHE A 23 -1.25 24.13 9.20
CA PHE A 23 -0.35 23.55 8.20
C PHE A 23 -0.08 22.06 8.47
N GLY A 24 0.18 21.70 9.73
CA GLY A 24 0.36 20.31 10.14
C GLY A 24 -0.89 19.49 9.84
N THR A 25 -2.08 20.00 10.18
CA THR A 25 -3.37 19.37 9.89
C THR A 25 -3.58 19.17 8.38
N ALA A 26 -3.28 20.18 7.57
CA ALA A 26 -3.44 20.10 6.11
C ALA A 26 -2.52 19.04 5.49
N VAL A 27 -1.26 19.01 5.90
CA VAL A 27 -0.28 18.01 5.46
C VAL A 27 -0.72 16.61 5.90
N ALA A 28 -1.17 16.46 7.14
CA ALA A 28 -1.66 15.19 7.68
C ALA A 28 -2.92 14.68 6.97
N ALA A 29 -3.87 15.56 6.63
CA ALA A 29 -5.08 15.18 5.90
C ALA A 29 -4.76 14.64 4.50
N LEU A 30 -3.84 15.29 3.78
CA LEU A 30 -3.37 14.82 2.48
C LEU A 30 -2.59 13.51 2.61
N ALA A 31 -1.71 13.40 3.60
CA ALA A 31 -0.96 12.19 3.89
C ALA A 31 -1.88 10.99 4.17
N LEU A 32 -2.90 11.18 5.02
CA LEU A 32 -3.90 10.15 5.32
C LEU A 32 -4.64 9.70 4.06
N HIS A 33 -5.08 10.63 3.21
CA HIS A 33 -5.74 10.30 1.95
C HIS A 33 -4.83 9.45 1.05
N ASP A 34 -3.57 9.86 0.89
CA ASP A 34 -2.59 9.10 0.10
C ASP A 34 -2.31 7.72 0.71
N ALA A 35 -2.20 7.62 2.04
CA ALA A 35 -1.96 6.37 2.77
C ALA A 35 -3.08 5.34 2.59
N GLU A 36 -4.34 5.76 2.65
CA GLU A 36 -5.48 4.87 2.40
C GLU A 36 -5.53 4.40 0.94
N ASN A 37 -5.27 5.30 -0.01
CA ASN A 37 -5.17 4.93 -1.41
C ASN A 37 -4.05 3.92 -1.61
N LEU A 38 -2.88 4.16 -1.01
CA LEU A 38 -1.75 3.26 -1.07
C LEU A 38 -2.06 1.88 -0.47
N THR A 39 -2.80 1.83 0.63
CA THR A 39 -3.20 0.58 1.29
C THR A 39 -4.14 -0.24 0.42
N ARG A 40 -5.07 0.39 -0.32
CA ARG A 40 -5.90 -0.30 -1.32
C ARG A 40 -5.05 -0.94 -2.43
N HIS A 41 -4.03 -0.23 -2.92
CA HIS A 41 -3.13 -0.77 -3.94
C HIS A 41 -2.28 -1.93 -3.40
N ALA A 42 -1.87 -1.86 -2.14
CA ALA A 42 -1.14 -2.96 -1.51
C ALA A 42 -2.00 -4.22 -1.33
N GLU A 43 -3.32 -4.10 -1.11
CA GLU A 43 -4.23 -5.25 -1.10
C GLU A 43 -4.35 -5.91 -2.49
N ILE A 44 -4.35 -5.09 -3.55
CA ILE A 44 -4.32 -5.59 -4.93
C ILE A 44 -2.97 -6.29 -5.21
N GLY A 45 -1.85 -5.67 -4.82
CA GLY A 45 -0.52 -6.27 -4.94
C GLY A 45 -0.43 -7.61 -4.20
N ALA A 46 -0.97 -7.67 -2.98
CA ALA A 46 -1.05 -8.89 -2.20
C ALA A 46 -1.90 -9.97 -2.88
N ALA A 47 -3.04 -9.63 -3.47
CA ALA A 47 -3.88 -10.55 -4.23
C ALA A 47 -3.15 -11.10 -5.47
N MET A 48 -2.47 -10.24 -6.23
CA MET A 48 -1.67 -10.65 -7.37
C MET A 48 -0.50 -11.56 -6.96
N CYS A 49 0.18 -11.23 -5.87
CA CYS A 49 1.26 -12.05 -5.32
C CYS A 49 0.73 -13.41 -4.83
N LEU A 50 -0.46 -13.46 -4.23
CA LEU A 50 -1.10 -14.69 -3.80
C LEU A 50 -1.27 -15.65 -4.98
N GLU A 51 -1.76 -15.16 -6.13
CA GLU A 51 -1.87 -15.99 -7.33
C GLU A 51 -0.50 -16.28 -7.99
N ALA A 52 0.39 -15.30 -8.11
CA ALA A 52 1.69 -15.48 -8.75
C ALA A 52 2.56 -16.53 -8.04
N LEU A 53 2.44 -16.61 -6.72
CA LEU A 53 3.15 -17.52 -5.84
C LEU A 53 2.36 -18.79 -5.51
N LEU A 54 1.20 -19.00 -6.15
CA LEU A 54 0.35 -20.18 -5.94
C LEU A 54 -0.07 -20.38 -4.46
N GLY A 55 -0.28 -19.28 -3.74
CA GLY A 55 -0.58 -19.27 -2.32
C GLY A 55 -2.02 -19.67 -1.99
N PHE A 56 -2.26 -19.96 -0.71
CA PHE A 56 -3.50 -20.53 -0.20
C PHE A 56 -4.48 -19.45 0.30
N ARG A 57 -5.69 -19.47 -0.26
CA ARG A 57 -6.84 -18.63 0.12
C ARG A 57 -7.39 -19.00 1.50
N ASP A 58 -7.09 -20.19 2.02
CA ASP A 58 -7.54 -20.66 3.34
C ASP A 58 -7.22 -19.66 4.46
N ALA A 59 -6.08 -19.00 4.39
CA ALA A 59 -5.66 -17.96 5.35
C ALA A 59 -6.61 -16.75 5.41
N PHE A 60 -7.43 -16.56 4.39
CA PHE A 60 -8.37 -15.45 4.21
C PHE A 60 -9.82 -15.86 4.49
N LEU A 61 -10.10 -17.14 4.77
CA LEU A 61 -11.48 -17.61 4.95
C LEU A 61 -12.20 -16.86 6.09
N PRO A 62 -13.50 -16.54 5.93
CA PRO A 62 -14.26 -15.79 6.93
C PRO A 62 -14.23 -16.41 8.33
N HIS A 63 -14.24 -17.74 8.43
CA HIS A 63 -14.18 -18.47 9.70
C HIS A 63 -12.88 -18.18 10.47
N VAL A 64 -11.74 -18.10 9.77
CA VAL A 64 -10.43 -17.78 10.38
C VAL A 64 -10.45 -16.34 10.92
N GLN A 65 -11.06 -15.42 10.18
CA GLN A 65 -11.09 -14.01 10.57
C GLN A 65 -12.05 -13.77 11.73
N ALA A 66 -13.24 -14.39 11.69
CA ALA A 66 -14.31 -14.21 12.68
C ALA A 66 -13.91 -14.64 14.09
N VAL A 67 -13.10 -15.70 14.23
CA VAL A 67 -12.61 -16.16 15.55
C VAL A 67 -11.72 -15.11 16.23
N ARG A 68 -11.01 -14.28 15.46
CA ARG A 68 -10.17 -13.20 16.01
C ARG A 68 -10.91 -11.87 16.19
N GLY A 69 -11.92 -11.59 15.36
CA GLY A 69 -12.85 -10.47 15.53
C GLY A 69 -12.29 -9.07 15.27
N GLN A 70 -11.14 -8.94 14.60
CA GLN A 70 -10.57 -7.64 14.22
C GLN A 70 -11.25 -7.12 12.94
N ILE A 71 -11.79 -5.90 12.98
CA ILE A 71 -12.64 -5.35 11.91
C ILE A 71 -11.86 -5.19 10.61
N GLY A 72 -10.71 -4.51 10.66
CA GLY A 72 -9.85 -4.32 9.50
C GLY A 72 -9.38 -5.66 8.93
N GLN A 73 -9.06 -6.64 9.79
CA GLN A 73 -8.63 -7.98 9.37
C GLN A 73 -9.69 -8.70 8.55
N MET A 74 -10.93 -8.73 9.04
CA MET A 74 -12.06 -9.36 8.34
C MET A 74 -12.30 -8.68 6.99
N ALA A 75 -12.27 -7.34 6.97
CA ALA A 75 -12.53 -6.56 5.77
C ALA A 75 -11.42 -6.71 4.71
N THR A 76 -10.15 -6.72 5.12
CA THR A 76 -9.02 -6.99 4.22
C THR A 76 -9.11 -8.39 3.63
N ALA A 77 -9.43 -9.41 4.44
CA ALA A 77 -9.57 -10.76 3.95
C ALA A 77 -10.66 -10.89 2.87
N GLU A 78 -11.83 -10.28 3.12
CA GLU A 78 -12.94 -10.24 2.18
C GLU A 78 -12.54 -9.55 0.86
N ARG A 79 -11.85 -8.41 0.93
CA ARG A 79 -11.40 -7.68 -0.27
C ARG A 79 -10.41 -8.49 -1.10
N VAL A 80 -9.39 -9.08 -0.44
CA VAL A 80 -8.39 -9.91 -1.15
C VAL A 80 -9.03 -11.13 -1.77
N LEU A 81 -9.91 -11.85 -1.05
CA LEU A 81 -10.65 -12.99 -1.62
C LEU A 81 -11.47 -12.58 -2.84
N ARG A 82 -12.13 -11.43 -2.81
CA ARG A 82 -12.90 -10.92 -3.95
C ARG A 82 -12.05 -10.73 -5.20
N PHE A 83 -10.78 -10.32 -5.05
CA PHE A 83 -9.86 -10.15 -6.17
C PHE A 83 -9.42 -11.50 -6.79
N VAL A 84 -9.39 -12.58 -6.01
CA VAL A 84 -8.90 -13.90 -6.44
C VAL A 84 -10.00 -14.98 -6.52
N GLN A 85 -11.26 -14.61 -6.36
CA GLN A 85 -12.38 -15.56 -6.25
C GLN A 85 -12.55 -16.41 -7.51
N ASP A 86 -12.38 -15.79 -8.69
CA ASP A 86 -12.49 -16.45 -9.99
C ASP A 86 -11.13 -16.99 -10.47
N GLY A 87 -10.13 -16.90 -9.59
CA GLY A 87 -8.73 -17.22 -9.84
C GLY A 87 -8.48 -18.71 -9.76
N THR A 88 -7.63 -19.21 -10.66
CA THR A 88 -7.24 -20.63 -10.71
C THR A 88 -5.79 -20.86 -10.34
N LEU A 89 -5.04 -19.79 -10.07
CA LEU A 89 -3.63 -19.88 -9.72
C LEU A 89 -3.42 -19.99 -8.20
N ALA A 90 -4.39 -19.59 -7.38
CA ALA A 90 -4.34 -19.77 -5.93
C ALA A 90 -4.80 -21.18 -5.50
N ASP A 91 -4.52 -21.53 -4.25
CA ASP A 91 -4.75 -22.85 -3.61
C ASP A 91 -3.88 -23.99 -4.14
N GLY A 92 -2.70 -23.62 -4.64
CA GLY A 92 -1.58 -24.53 -4.73
C GLY A 92 -1.17 -24.96 -6.13
N ASP A 93 -0.06 -25.70 -6.08
CA ASP A 93 0.44 -26.60 -7.10
C ASP A 93 -0.20 -27.97 -6.82
N LEU A 94 -0.93 -28.53 -7.78
CA LEU A 94 -1.64 -29.83 -7.67
C LEU A 94 -0.71 -31.01 -7.31
N HIS A 95 0.60 -30.78 -7.29
CA HIS A 95 1.65 -31.77 -7.07
C HIS A 95 2.32 -31.72 -5.69
N ARG A 96 1.84 -30.89 -4.75
CA ARG A 96 2.39 -30.80 -3.39
C ARG A 96 1.80 -31.83 -2.43
N ASP A 97 2.63 -32.71 -1.89
CA ASP A 97 2.27 -33.63 -0.81
C ASP A 97 2.11 -32.86 0.52
N PRO A 98 0.91 -32.80 1.11
CA PRO A 98 0.65 -32.09 2.36
C PRO A 98 1.44 -32.65 3.57
N ASN A 99 2.02 -33.86 3.45
CA ASN A 99 2.88 -34.43 4.48
C ASN A 99 4.33 -33.90 4.44
N THR A 100 4.78 -33.37 3.31
CA THR A 100 6.16 -32.86 3.12
C THR A 100 6.24 -31.34 3.08
N LEU A 101 5.17 -30.66 2.64
CA LEU A 101 5.05 -29.21 2.75
C LEU A 101 3.61 -28.82 3.11
N PRO A 102 3.32 -28.51 4.39
CA PRO A 102 1.96 -28.19 4.82
C PRO A 102 1.46 -26.91 4.13
N PRO A 103 0.14 -26.73 3.97
CA PRO A 103 -0.49 -25.59 3.28
C PRO A 103 -0.39 -24.32 4.13
N GLN A 104 0.83 -23.82 4.29
CA GLN A 104 1.16 -22.66 5.07
C GLN A 104 2.10 -21.78 4.26
N ASP A 105 1.55 -20.73 3.66
CA ASP A 105 2.39 -19.72 3.05
C ASP A 105 3.23 -19.00 4.12
N ALA A 106 4.29 -18.38 3.64
CA ALA A 106 5.04 -17.44 4.45
C ALA A 106 4.18 -16.25 4.87
N TYR A 107 4.61 -15.58 5.93
CA TYR A 107 3.80 -14.54 6.57
C TYR A 107 3.49 -13.36 5.65
N SER A 108 4.40 -12.99 4.73
CA SER A 108 4.13 -11.91 3.77
C SER A 108 2.93 -12.15 2.85
N LEU A 109 2.42 -13.39 2.77
CA LEU A 109 1.13 -13.75 2.15
C LEU A 109 0.07 -14.10 3.21
N ARG A 110 0.37 -15.05 4.09
CA ARG A 110 -0.60 -15.61 5.03
C ARG A 110 -1.10 -14.60 6.07
N THR A 111 -0.28 -13.62 6.45
CA THR A 111 -0.66 -12.61 7.45
C THR A 111 -1.21 -11.32 6.82
N VAL A 112 -1.50 -11.29 5.51
CA VAL A 112 -2.04 -10.10 4.83
C VAL A 112 -3.30 -9.57 5.53
N PRO A 113 -4.31 -10.40 5.87
CA PRO A 113 -5.47 -9.92 6.64
C PRO A 113 -5.08 -9.26 7.94
N GLN A 114 -4.20 -9.89 8.71
CA GLN A 114 -3.85 -9.47 10.06
C GLN A 114 -3.04 -8.17 10.05
N THR A 115 -2.11 -8.04 9.11
CA THR A 115 -1.21 -6.88 9.01
C THR A 115 -1.89 -5.71 8.32
N ILE A 116 -2.42 -5.89 7.11
CA ILE A 116 -3.10 -4.79 6.37
C ILE A 116 -4.41 -4.40 7.05
N GLY A 117 -5.10 -5.35 7.68
CA GLY A 117 -6.27 -5.04 8.50
C GLY A 117 -5.95 -4.13 9.68
N ALA A 118 -4.88 -4.42 10.43
CA ALA A 118 -4.45 -3.55 11.52
C ALA A 118 -4.04 -2.15 11.02
N ILE A 119 -3.42 -2.06 9.84
CA ILE A 119 -3.12 -0.78 9.18
C ILE A 119 -4.41 0.01 8.93
N TRP A 120 -5.46 -0.61 8.39
CA TRP A 120 -6.76 0.04 8.19
C TRP A 120 -7.37 0.54 9.51
N ASP A 121 -7.33 -0.26 10.57
CA ASP A 121 -7.84 0.14 11.88
C ASP A 121 -7.06 1.34 12.44
N THR A 122 -5.74 1.39 12.26
CA THR A 122 -4.92 2.55 12.62
C THR A 122 -5.24 3.77 11.76
N LEU A 123 -5.38 3.62 10.43
CA LEU A 123 -5.76 4.74 9.56
C LEU A 123 -7.15 5.29 9.91
N ALA A 124 -8.09 4.45 10.34
CA ALA A 124 -9.39 4.88 10.84
C ALA A 124 -9.26 5.71 12.13
N PHE A 125 -8.38 5.32 13.05
CA PHE A 125 -8.06 6.13 14.24
C PHE A 125 -7.45 7.49 13.87
N VAL A 126 -6.45 7.50 12.97
CA VAL A 126 -5.81 8.72 12.45
C VAL A 126 -6.86 9.63 11.81
N ARG A 127 -7.75 9.08 10.99
CA ARG A 127 -8.86 9.79 10.37
C ARG A 127 -9.74 10.51 11.37
N GLN A 128 -10.08 9.87 12.49
CA GLN A 128 -10.90 10.51 13.52
C GLN A 128 -10.21 11.74 14.11
N LEU A 129 -8.91 11.66 14.43
CA LEU A 129 -8.16 12.78 14.99
C LEU A 129 -8.02 13.93 13.98
N ILE A 130 -7.57 13.63 12.77
CA ILE A 130 -7.35 14.65 11.74
C ILE A 130 -8.67 15.31 11.31
N THR A 131 -9.78 14.57 11.27
CA THR A 131 -11.11 15.14 10.97
C THR A 131 -11.54 16.14 12.05
N ARG A 132 -11.27 15.86 13.34
CA ARG A 132 -11.57 16.81 14.42
C ARG A 132 -10.72 18.07 14.30
N GLU A 133 -9.43 17.91 14.05
CA GLU A 133 -8.49 19.03 13.88
C GLU A 133 -8.84 19.91 12.68
N LEU A 134 -9.27 19.33 11.55
CA LEU A 134 -9.73 20.07 10.37
C LEU A 134 -10.93 20.97 10.66
N ASN A 135 -11.77 20.60 11.63
CA ASN A 135 -13.00 21.32 11.98
C ASN A 135 -12.85 22.14 13.28
N ALA A 136 -11.64 22.26 13.82
CA ALA A 136 -11.38 22.95 15.08
C ALA A 136 -11.01 24.42 14.89
N ALA A 137 -11.38 25.26 15.86
CA ALA A 137 -10.79 26.59 16.02
C ALA A 137 -9.50 26.47 16.85
N THR A 138 -8.37 26.53 16.14
CA THR A 138 -7.02 26.31 16.71
C THR A 138 -6.21 27.59 16.90
N ASP A 139 -6.76 28.75 16.57
CA ASP A 139 -6.11 30.03 16.85
C ASP A 139 -6.25 30.44 18.32
N ASN A 140 -5.53 31.49 18.71
CA ASN A 140 -5.59 32.04 20.06
C ASN A 140 -5.32 33.56 20.04
N PRO A 141 -6.02 34.38 20.85
CA PRO A 141 -7.14 34.04 21.73
C PRO A 141 -8.44 33.78 20.98
N LEU A 142 -9.29 32.93 21.54
CA LEU A 142 -10.63 32.68 21.01
C LEU A 142 -11.60 33.77 21.49
N ILE A 143 -12.59 34.08 20.65
CA ILE A 143 -13.62 35.08 20.93
C ILE A 143 -14.97 34.37 21.00
N PHE A 144 -15.66 34.51 22.13
CA PHE A 144 -16.96 33.92 22.36
C PHE A 144 -18.01 35.00 22.58
N ASP A 145 -19.10 34.91 21.82
CA ASP A 145 -20.36 35.59 22.11
C ASP A 145 -21.19 34.65 23.00
N LEU A 146 -21.16 34.91 24.32
CA LEU A 146 -21.78 34.04 25.31
C LEU A 146 -23.17 34.57 25.66
N PRO A 147 -24.21 33.74 25.71
CA PRO A 147 -25.56 34.19 26.02
C PRO A 147 -25.69 34.70 27.46
N GLU A 148 -26.67 35.58 27.69
CA GLU A 148 -27.02 36.04 29.03
C GLU A 148 -27.43 34.85 29.91
N GLY A 149 -26.86 34.75 31.11
CA GLY A 149 -27.01 33.59 32.00
C GLY A 149 -25.88 32.55 31.91
N ASP A 150 -24.98 32.63 30.92
CA ASP A 150 -23.74 31.84 30.95
C ASP A 150 -22.84 32.32 32.11
N PRO A 151 -22.29 31.43 32.96
CA PRO A 151 -21.43 31.81 34.07
C PRO A 151 -20.18 32.62 33.68
N LEU A 152 -19.77 32.51 32.41
CA LEU A 152 -18.63 33.23 31.85
C LEU A 152 -19.05 34.50 31.09
N HIS A 153 -20.35 34.78 30.92
CA HIS A 153 -20.85 36.00 30.30
C HIS A 153 -20.29 37.24 30.99
N LEU A 154 -19.99 38.28 30.20
CA LEU A 154 -19.53 39.57 30.69
C LEU A 154 -20.49 40.65 30.20
N PRO A 155 -20.62 41.80 30.89
CA PRO A 155 -21.48 42.92 30.45
C PRO A 155 -21.09 43.57 29.11
N ARG A 156 -20.13 43.02 28.38
CA ARG A 156 -19.62 43.48 27.09
C ARG A 156 -19.95 42.45 26.01
N ALA A 157 -19.97 42.89 24.75
CA ALA A 157 -20.46 42.10 23.61
C ALA A 157 -19.78 40.74 23.39
N TYR A 158 -18.55 40.53 23.87
CA TYR A 158 -17.86 39.26 23.72
C TYR A 158 -16.82 39.04 24.83
N LYS A 159 -16.44 37.77 25.01
CA LYS A 159 -15.34 37.37 25.87
C LYS A 159 -14.19 36.81 25.05
N THR A 160 -13.00 37.39 25.24
CA THR A 160 -11.75 36.83 24.73
C THR A 160 -11.17 35.86 25.77
N ILE A 161 -10.83 34.65 25.34
CA ILE A 161 -10.28 33.60 26.20
C ILE A 161 -8.93 33.17 25.61
N SER A 162 -7.88 33.24 26.42
CA SER A 162 -6.56 32.70 26.07
C SER A 162 -6.51 31.22 26.46
N GLY A 163 -6.17 30.36 25.51
CA GLY A 163 -6.03 28.92 25.66
C GLY A 163 -4.85 28.38 24.83
N GLY A 164 -4.81 27.06 24.66
CA GLY A 164 -3.71 26.34 24.00
C GLY A 164 -4.14 25.53 22.77
N ASN A 165 -5.27 25.85 22.13
CA ASN A 165 -5.80 25.08 20.99
C ASN A 165 -4.88 25.05 19.77
N PHE A 166 -3.85 25.91 19.72
CA PHE A 166 -2.81 25.87 18.69
C PHE A 166 -1.86 24.68 18.81
N HIS A 167 -1.88 23.97 19.94
CA HIS A 167 -0.94 22.90 20.24
C HIS A 167 -1.30 21.60 19.49
N GLY A 168 -0.57 21.30 18.43
CA GLY A 168 -0.87 20.19 17.49
C GLY A 168 -0.58 18.76 17.99
N THR A 169 -0.57 18.48 19.30
CA THR A 169 -0.25 17.13 19.82
C THR A 169 -1.07 16.00 19.17
N PRO A 170 -2.40 16.14 18.98
CA PRO A 170 -3.18 15.10 18.34
C PRO A 170 -2.69 14.76 16.93
N ILE A 171 -2.20 15.75 16.18
CA ILE A 171 -1.65 15.58 14.83
C ILE A 171 -0.30 14.84 14.91
N GLY A 172 0.56 15.21 15.87
CA GLY A 172 1.85 14.55 16.09
C GLY A 172 1.68 13.05 16.32
N TYR A 173 0.82 12.67 17.29
CA TYR A 173 0.54 11.26 17.56
C TYR A 173 -0.09 10.54 16.37
N ALA A 174 -1.07 11.17 15.72
CA ALA A 174 -1.73 10.57 14.56
C ALA A 174 -0.73 10.28 13.42
N MET A 175 0.18 11.21 13.15
CA MET A 175 1.18 11.05 12.10
C MET A 175 2.29 10.08 12.46
N ASP A 176 2.70 10.00 13.74
CA ASP A 176 3.65 8.96 14.18
C ASP A 176 3.06 7.56 14.02
N PHE A 177 1.79 7.35 14.40
CA PHE A 177 1.11 6.07 14.19
C PHE A 177 0.99 5.74 12.70
N LEU A 178 0.64 6.72 11.85
CA LEU A 178 0.60 6.54 10.40
C LEU A 178 1.97 6.11 9.86
N SER A 179 3.04 6.82 10.26
CA SER A 179 4.42 6.54 9.84
C SER A 179 4.85 5.11 10.16
N ILE A 180 4.52 4.63 11.36
CA ILE A 180 4.79 3.25 11.79
C ILE A 180 4.08 2.25 10.87
N VAL A 181 2.77 2.38 10.70
CA VAL A 181 1.97 1.35 10.00
C VAL A 181 2.20 1.34 8.49
N ILE A 182 2.50 2.50 7.86
CA ILE A 182 2.86 2.57 6.45
C ILE A 182 4.29 2.04 6.18
N THR A 183 5.19 2.17 7.15
CA THR A 183 6.51 1.53 7.09
C THR A 183 6.41 0.00 7.12
N ASP A 184 5.50 -0.53 7.94
CA ASP A 184 5.18 -1.97 7.97
C ASP A 184 4.55 -2.43 6.65
N LEU A 185 3.63 -1.65 6.07
CA LEU A 185 3.04 -1.93 4.77
C LEU A 185 4.10 -2.07 3.67
N ALA A 186 5.03 -1.11 3.60
CA ALA A 186 6.15 -1.13 2.66
C ALA A 186 7.08 -2.33 2.90
N SER A 187 7.39 -2.62 4.16
CA SER A 187 8.24 -3.77 4.53
C SER A 187 7.60 -5.10 4.10
N MET A 188 6.29 -5.27 4.31
CA MET A 188 5.56 -6.47 3.90
C MET A 188 5.51 -6.61 2.37
N SER A 189 5.28 -5.50 1.66
CA SER A 189 5.31 -5.41 0.20
C SER A 189 6.67 -5.83 -0.36
N GLU A 190 7.77 -5.32 0.21
CA GLU A 190 9.12 -5.70 -0.22
C GLU A 190 9.42 -7.19 0.02
N ARG A 191 8.92 -7.78 1.12
CA ARG A 191 9.04 -9.23 1.32
C ARG A 191 8.29 -10.03 0.25
N ARG A 192 7.19 -9.52 -0.30
CA ARG A 192 6.52 -10.16 -1.45
C ARG A 192 7.30 -9.96 -2.75
N ILE A 193 7.90 -8.79 -2.98
CA ILE A 193 8.83 -8.56 -4.11
C ILE A 193 9.95 -9.60 -4.07
N TYR A 194 10.62 -9.75 -2.91
CA TYR A 194 11.70 -10.72 -2.73
C TYR A 194 11.27 -12.14 -3.11
N ARG A 195 10.07 -12.57 -2.68
CA ARG A 195 9.55 -13.90 -3.02
C ARG A 195 9.34 -14.12 -4.51
N LEU A 196 8.83 -13.11 -5.22
CA LEU A 196 8.60 -13.20 -6.66
C LEU A 196 9.90 -13.35 -7.44
N VAL A 197 10.97 -12.66 -7.02
CA VAL A 197 12.25 -12.63 -7.74
C VAL A 197 13.23 -13.73 -7.30
N SER A 198 12.99 -14.36 -6.15
CA SER A 198 13.87 -15.37 -5.55
C SER A 198 13.42 -16.79 -5.93
N GLN A 199 14.20 -17.48 -6.76
CA GLN A 199 13.86 -18.81 -7.30
C GLN A 199 13.45 -19.86 -6.24
N PRO A 200 14.12 -19.98 -5.07
CA PRO A 200 13.70 -20.93 -4.03
C PRO A 200 12.32 -20.62 -3.43
N GLU A 201 11.91 -19.35 -3.45
CA GLU A 201 10.71 -18.84 -2.79
C GLU A 201 9.54 -18.59 -3.76
N SER A 202 9.81 -18.63 -5.07
CA SER A 202 8.91 -18.16 -6.12
C SER A 202 8.03 -19.26 -6.70
N HIS A 203 8.17 -20.50 -6.25
CA HIS A 203 7.45 -21.67 -6.74
C HIS A 203 7.66 -21.91 -8.25
N GLY A 204 8.90 -21.77 -8.73
CA GLY A 204 9.25 -22.06 -10.11
C GLY A 204 9.14 -20.89 -11.09
N LEU A 205 8.98 -19.65 -10.61
CA LEU A 205 9.21 -18.47 -11.45
C LEU A 205 10.71 -18.37 -11.79
N PRO A 206 11.06 -17.81 -12.97
CA PRO A 206 12.45 -17.61 -13.33
C PRO A 206 13.13 -16.63 -12.36
N PRO A 207 14.43 -16.82 -12.09
CA PRO A 207 15.17 -15.94 -11.20
C PRO A 207 15.09 -14.49 -11.71
N MET A 208 14.84 -13.56 -10.80
CA MET A 208 14.68 -12.13 -11.11
C MET A 208 13.60 -11.81 -12.15
N LEU A 209 12.66 -12.74 -12.41
CA LEU A 209 11.62 -12.62 -13.42
C LEU A 209 12.17 -12.37 -14.84
N ILE A 210 13.32 -12.98 -15.16
CA ILE A 210 13.95 -12.91 -16.48
C ILE A 210 13.25 -13.88 -17.43
N GLU A 211 12.79 -13.40 -18.60
CA GLU A 211 12.30 -14.28 -19.68
C GLU A 211 13.49 -14.92 -20.42
N GLU A 212 13.41 -16.22 -20.74
CA GLU A 212 14.51 -17.01 -21.36
C GLU A 212 14.97 -16.45 -22.73
N GLU A 213 14.14 -15.66 -23.39
CA GLU A 213 14.38 -15.10 -24.73
C GLU A 213 15.21 -13.80 -24.71
N ALA A 214 15.57 -13.30 -23.52
CA ALA A 214 16.34 -12.06 -23.38
C ALA A 214 17.82 -12.29 -23.73
N PHE A 215 18.23 -11.89 -24.94
CA PHE A 215 19.63 -11.88 -25.37
C PHE A 215 20.50 -10.99 -24.44
N GLY A 216 21.52 -11.59 -23.79
CA GLY A 216 22.48 -10.91 -22.90
C GLY A 216 22.51 -11.51 -21.48
N GLN A 217 23.08 -10.79 -20.50
CA GLN A 217 22.89 -11.04 -19.06
C GLN A 217 21.86 -10.03 -18.51
N PRO A 218 20.55 -10.20 -18.77
CA PRO A 218 19.53 -9.31 -18.22
C PRO A 218 19.53 -9.41 -16.68
N SER A 219 19.52 -8.28 -15.98
CA SER A 219 19.39 -8.25 -14.51
C SER A 219 17.94 -8.39 -14.03
N GLY A 220 16.96 -8.41 -14.95
CA GLY A 220 15.54 -8.52 -14.63
C GLY A 220 15.09 -7.50 -13.57
N MET A 221 14.35 -8.00 -12.57
CA MET A 221 13.84 -7.21 -11.44
C MET A 221 14.83 -7.07 -10.27
N MET A 222 16.10 -7.43 -10.45
CA MET A 222 17.14 -7.32 -9.42
C MET A 222 17.33 -5.87 -8.92
N ILE A 223 17.58 -4.92 -9.83
CA ILE A 223 17.79 -3.51 -9.45
C ILE A 223 16.54 -2.89 -8.83
N PRO A 224 15.32 -3.08 -9.39
CA PRO A 224 14.10 -2.68 -8.70
C PRO A 224 13.96 -3.24 -7.28
N GLN A 225 14.33 -4.51 -7.02
CA GLN A 225 14.30 -5.07 -5.68
C GLN A 225 15.31 -4.41 -4.72
N TYR A 226 16.49 -4.01 -5.20
CA TYR A 226 17.44 -3.21 -4.41
C TYR A 226 16.87 -1.84 -4.05
N VAL A 227 16.23 -1.18 -5.01
CA VAL A 227 15.56 0.11 -4.78
C VAL A 227 14.47 -0.04 -3.73
N ALA A 228 13.60 -1.05 -3.85
CA ALA A 228 12.57 -1.32 -2.85
C ALA A 228 13.17 -1.54 -1.44
N SER A 229 14.24 -2.33 -1.34
CA SER A 229 14.94 -2.59 -0.08
C SER A 229 15.52 -1.32 0.55
N ALA A 230 16.17 -0.47 -0.26
CA ALA A 230 16.76 0.78 0.19
C ALA A 230 15.69 1.77 0.67
N LEU A 231 14.56 1.87 -0.04
CA LEU A 231 13.45 2.73 0.33
C LEU A 231 12.76 2.28 1.61
N VAL A 232 12.54 0.97 1.79
CA VAL A 232 12.05 0.41 3.06
C VAL A 232 13.02 0.71 4.20
N SER A 233 14.33 0.60 3.97
CA SER A 233 15.33 0.96 4.98
C SER A 233 15.23 2.43 5.38
N ALA A 234 15.01 3.34 4.42
CA ALA A 234 14.80 4.76 4.72
C ALA A 234 13.53 4.99 5.55
N CYS A 235 12.42 4.30 5.22
CA CYS A 235 11.19 4.39 6.01
C CYS A 235 11.41 4.00 7.47
N LYS A 236 12.19 2.94 7.75
CA LYS A 236 12.47 2.48 9.12
C LYS A 236 13.16 3.54 9.98
N THR A 237 14.05 4.33 9.40
CA THR A 237 14.68 5.46 10.10
C THR A 237 13.70 6.59 10.34
N LEU A 238 12.89 6.93 9.32
CA LEU A 238 11.89 8.00 9.40
C LEU A 238 10.72 7.67 10.33
N ALA A 239 10.47 6.38 10.63
CA ALA A 239 9.36 5.94 11.46
C ALA A 239 9.62 6.09 12.97
N HIS A 240 10.79 6.60 13.38
CA HIS A 240 10.99 7.00 14.77
C HIS A 240 10.00 8.14 15.11
N PRO A 241 9.20 8.03 16.18
CA PRO A 241 8.21 9.06 16.51
C PRO A 241 8.83 10.45 16.67
N ASP A 242 8.24 11.47 16.04
CA ASP A 242 8.65 12.86 16.21
C ASP A 242 8.06 13.46 17.49
N SER A 243 6.88 13.01 17.90
CA SER A 243 6.15 13.57 19.05
C SER A 243 6.80 13.31 20.41
N VAL A 244 7.83 12.47 20.47
CA VAL A 244 8.60 12.20 21.70
C VAL A 244 9.82 13.11 21.86
N ASP A 245 10.11 13.96 20.86
CA ASP A 245 11.32 14.79 20.81
C ASP A 245 11.01 16.29 21.03
N SER A 246 10.27 16.61 22.10
CA SER A 246 9.96 18.00 22.46
C SER A 246 11.19 18.69 23.05
N ILE A 247 11.54 19.87 22.52
CA ILE A 247 12.63 20.72 23.02
C ILE A 247 12.09 22.15 23.25
N PRO A 248 12.36 22.77 24.42
CA PRO A 248 11.92 24.14 24.70
C PRO A 248 12.40 25.17 23.67
N THR A 249 11.48 26.02 23.21
CA THR A 249 11.73 27.15 22.31
C THR A 249 11.27 28.47 22.93
N SER A 250 11.47 29.56 22.19
CA SER A 250 11.02 30.91 22.57
C SER A 250 11.42 31.32 24.00
N ALA A 251 12.69 31.14 24.35
CA ALA A 251 13.25 31.46 25.67
C ALA A 251 12.48 30.82 26.86
N GLY A 252 11.97 29.59 26.66
CA GLY A 252 11.23 28.83 27.68
C GLY A 252 9.74 29.21 27.79
N ARG A 253 9.21 29.99 26.84
CA ARG A 253 7.77 30.25 26.73
C ARG A 253 7.02 29.10 26.05
N GLU A 254 7.68 28.45 25.11
CA GLU A 254 7.21 27.22 24.45
C GLU A 254 8.04 26.07 25.02
N ASP A 255 7.82 25.75 26.28
CA ASP A 255 8.59 24.76 27.04
C ASP A 255 8.22 23.30 26.71
N PHE A 256 7.07 23.10 26.06
CA PHE A 256 6.63 21.83 25.52
C PHE A 256 5.98 22.04 24.15
N VAL A 257 6.42 21.28 23.14
CA VAL A 257 5.97 21.43 21.75
C VAL A 257 5.56 20.09 21.14
N SER A 258 4.56 20.12 20.26
CA SER A 258 3.96 18.90 19.69
C SER A 258 4.81 18.15 18.66
N MET A 259 5.80 18.81 18.06
CA MET A 259 6.54 18.31 16.88
C MET A 259 5.65 17.86 15.71
N SER A 260 4.39 18.30 15.68
CA SER A 260 3.36 17.81 14.76
C SER A 260 3.65 18.05 13.29
N MET A 261 4.31 19.17 12.96
CA MET A 261 4.71 19.44 11.58
C MET A 261 5.80 18.47 11.11
N ASN A 262 6.76 18.13 11.98
CA ASN A 262 7.82 17.17 11.65
C ASN A 262 7.21 15.78 11.41
N ALA A 263 6.35 15.33 12.33
CA ALA A 263 5.59 14.08 12.18
C ALA A 263 4.84 14.02 10.84
N ALA A 264 4.16 15.12 10.48
CA ALA A 264 3.42 15.20 9.22
C ALA A 264 4.34 15.15 7.99
N LEU A 265 5.51 15.80 8.03
CA LEU A 265 6.48 15.79 6.95
C LEU A 265 7.16 14.43 6.78
N HIS A 266 7.59 13.79 7.86
CA HIS A 266 8.16 12.44 7.84
C HIS A 266 7.12 11.41 7.35
N GLY A 267 5.89 11.49 7.83
CA GLY A 267 4.81 10.63 7.36
C GLY A 267 4.56 10.76 5.85
N ARG A 268 4.59 11.99 5.31
CA ARG A 268 4.52 12.21 3.85
C ARG A 268 5.70 11.61 3.08
N GLN A 269 6.91 11.71 3.63
CA GLN A 269 8.09 11.13 3.01
C GLN A 269 8.02 9.58 3.00
N ILE A 270 7.58 8.98 4.10
CA ILE A 270 7.35 7.53 4.21
C ILE A 270 6.32 7.07 3.17
N ILE A 271 5.20 7.77 3.01
CA ILE A 271 4.19 7.43 1.99
C ILE A 271 4.81 7.49 0.58
N ALA A 272 5.63 8.49 0.28
CA ALA A 272 6.28 8.61 -1.03
C ALA A 272 7.26 7.44 -1.29
N HIS A 273 8.02 7.00 -0.28
CA HIS A 273 8.88 5.84 -0.39
C HIS A 273 8.07 4.54 -0.53
N ALA A 274 7.05 4.35 0.30
CA ALA A 274 6.16 3.19 0.25
C ALA A 274 5.41 3.08 -1.09
N SER A 275 5.06 4.22 -1.71
CA SER A 275 4.44 4.27 -3.04
C SER A 275 5.33 3.65 -4.12
N HIS A 276 6.63 3.91 -4.09
CA HIS A 276 7.57 3.28 -5.02
C HIS A 276 7.72 1.78 -4.76
N VAL A 277 7.76 1.37 -3.48
CA VAL A 277 7.86 -0.05 -3.11
C VAL A 277 6.65 -0.82 -3.64
N ILE A 278 5.43 -0.33 -3.39
CA ILE A 278 4.20 -0.97 -3.85
C ILE A 278 4.09 -0.94 -5.38
N ALA A 279 4.55 0.12 -6.04
CA ALA A 279 4.64 0.13 -7.50
C ALA A 279 5.57 -0.96 -8.06
N ILE A 280 6.71 -1.20 -7.41
CA ILE A 280 7.64 -2.28 -7.79
C ILE A 280 6.99 -3.64 -7.53
N GLU A 281 6.27 -3.81 -6.41
CA GLU A 281 5.49 -5.03 -6.14
C GLU A 281 4.48 -5.32 -7.23
N LEU A 282 3.66 -4.35 -7.62
CA LEU A 282 2.66 -4.50 -8.66
C LEU A 282 3.30 -4.88 -10.01
N LEU A 283 4.45 -4.29 -10.33
CA LEU A 283 5.20 -4.63 -11.54
C LEU A 283 5.75 -6.06 -11.49
N CYS A 284 6.41 -6.46 -10.40
CA CYS A 284 6.90 -7.83 -10.23
C CYS A 284 5.76 -8.84 -10.30
N ALA A 285 4.65 -8.57 -9.60
CA ALA A 285 3.50 -9.46 -9.57
C ALA A 285 2.88 -9.59 -10.96
N HIS A 286 2.80 -8.48 -11.71
CA HIS A 286 2.33 -8.49 -13.10
C HIS A 286 3.19 -9.39 -14.00
N LEU A 287 4.52 -9.22 -13.97
CA LEU A 287 5.45 -10.04 -14.77
C LEU A 287 5.37 -11.51 -14.39
N ALA A 288 5.30 -11.81 -13.08
CA ALA A 288 5.15 -13.17 -12.58
C ALA A 288 3.84 -13.82 -13.06
N LEU A 289 2.72 -13.11 -12.97
CA LEU A 289 1.43 -13.61 -13.46
C LEU A 289 1.44 -13.83 -14.97
N GLN A 290 2.02 -12.90 -15.75
CA GLN A 290 2.18 -13.09 -17.18
C GLN A 290 2.99 -14.36 -17.49
N TRP A 291 4.09 -14.59 -16.77
CA TRP A 291 4.88 -15.79 -16.94
C TRP A 291 4.08 -17.05 -16.61
N ARG A 292 3.32 -17.06 -15.51
CA ARG A 292 2.44 -18.19 -15.13
C ARG A 292 1.40 -18.48 -16.21
N LEU A 293 0.75 -17.45 -16.75
CA LEU A 293 -0.28 -17.57 -17.77
C LEU A 293 0.28 -18.06 -19.11
N LYS A 294 1.46 -17.59 -19.53
CA LYS A 294 2.14 -18.07 -20.75
C LYS A 294 2.54 -19.55 -20.63
N ASN A 295 3.02 -19.95 -19.46
CA ASN A 295 3.52 -21.30 -19.21
C ASN A 295 2.46 -22.27 -18.66
N LEU A 296 1.20 -21.85 -18.61
CA LEU A 296 0.12 -22.61 -17.99
C LEU A 296 -0.14 -23.94 -18.74
N THR A 297 -0.03 -23.95 -20.06
CA THR A 297 -0.07 -25.18 -20.88
C THR A 297 1.12 -26.10 -20.62
N HIS A 298 2.34 -25.55 -20.52
CA HIS A 298 3.54 -26.34 -20.20
C HIS A 298 3.50 -26.90 -18.76
N LEU A 299 2.96 -26.14 -17.80
CA LEU A 299 2.73 -26.58 -16.42
C LEU A 299 1.68 -27.71 -16.34
N LEU A 300 0.66 -27.68 -17.21
CA LEU A 300 -0.36 -28.73 -17.29
C LEU A 300 0.12 -29.99 -18.03
N ASP A 301 1.03 -29.85 -19.01
CA ASP A 301 1.48 -30.94 -19.88
C ASP A 301 2.79 -31.61 -19.44
N HIS A 302 3.71 -30.89 -18.75
CA HIS A 302 5.01 -31.41 -18.30
C HIS A 302 5.11 -31.71 -16.81
N THR A 303 4.00 -31.67 -16.08
CA THR A 303 3.98 -32.18 -14.70
C THR A 303 3.89 -33.71 -14.71
N PRO A 304 4.85 -34.44 -14.11
CA PRO A 304 4.70 -35.87 -13.90
C PRO A 304 3.46 -36.10 -13.03
N LEU A 305 2.44 -36.73 -13.60
CA LEU A 305 1.25 -37.22 -12.90
C LEU A 305 1.60 -38.44 -12.07
N ASP A 306 2.37 -38.26 -11.00
CA ASP A 306 2.41 -39.31 -10.01
C ASP A 306 2.90 -38.86 -8.64
N PRO A 307 2.01 -38.44 -7.73
CA PRO A 307 2.34 -38.44 -6.31
C PRO A 307 2.61 -39.86 -5.76
N TYR A 308 2.38 -40.91 -6.57
CA TYR A 308 2.52 -42.32 -6.21
C TYR A 308 3.52 -43.10 -7.07
N THR A 309 4.57 -42.44 -7.61
CA THR A 309 5.67 -43.16 -8.28
C THR A 309 6.40 -44.16 -7.37
N HIS A 310 6.09 -44.15 -6.06
CA HIS A 310 6.53 -45.14 -5.08
C HIS A 310 5.47 -46.19 -4.69
N ILE A 311 4.25 -46.16 -5.22
CA ILE A 311 3.24 -47.21 -4.99
C ILE A 311 3.19 -48.12 -6.23
N PRO A 312 3.43 -49.44 -6.08
CA PRO A 312 3.39 -50.39 -7.18
C PRO A 312 2.07 -50.34 -7.95
N LEU A 313 2.15 -50.48 -9.29
CA LEU A 313 1.03 -50.47 -10.25
C LEU A 313 -0.17 -51.39 -9.91
N ALA A 314 -0.03 -52.32 -8.96
CA ALA A 314 -1.06 -53.28 -8.60
C ALA A 314 -2.27 -52.71 -7.82
N ASN A 315 -2.19 -51.46 -7.31
CA ASN A 315 -3.21 -50.90 -6.41
C ASN A 315 -4.01 -49.70 -6.96
N ARG A 316 -3.88 -49.34 -8.24
CA ARG A 316 -4.67 -48.22 -8.81
C ARG A 316 -6.04 -48.72 -9.27
N THR A 317 -7.11 -48.09 -8.79
CA THR A 317 -8.45 -48.33 -9.34
C THR A 317 -8.66 -47.45 -10.57
N ARG A 318 -9.30 -48.00 -11.60
CA ARG A 318 -9.57 -47.34 -12.90
C ARG A 318 -10.35 -46.01 -12.79
N THR A 319 -10.91 -45.73 -11.61
CA THR A 319 -11.63 -44.52 -11.23
C THR A 319 -10.72 -43.32 -10.94
N ASP A 320 -9.49 -43.53 -10.50
CA ASP A 320 -8.60 -42.44 -10.06
C ASP A 320 -8.03 -41.64 -11.25
N GLU A 321 -7.73 -42.32 -12.38
CA GLU A 321 -7.26 -41.66 -13.61
C GLU A 321 -8.35 -40.86 -14.32
N ALA A 322 -9.61 -41.32 -14.27
CA ALA A 322 -10.74 -40.65 -14.90
C ALA A 322 -11.13 -39.34 -14.17
N VAL A 323 -11.02 -39.31 -12.84
CA VAL A 323 -11.29 -38.12 -12.02
C VAL A 323 -10.23 -37.03 -12.28
N LEU A 324 -8.95 -37.41 -12.35
CA LEU A 324 -7.85 -36.48 -12.64
C LEU A 324 -7.89 -35.93 -14.08
N PHE A 325 -8.27 -36.76 -15.06
CA PHE A 325 -8.44 -36.31 -16.45
C PHE A 325 -9.59 -35.32 -16.61
N HIS A 326 -10.74 -35.56 -15.96
CA HIS A 326 -11.88 -34.64 -16.01
C HIS A 326 -11.64 -33.30 -15.28
N GLN A 327 -10.85 -33.29 -14.20
CA GLN A 327 -10.45 -32.05 -13.54
C GLN A 327 -9.55 -31.17 -14.44
N ARG A 328 -8.64 -31.77 -15.20
CA ARG A 328 -7.75 -31.05 -16.14
C ARG A 328 -8.50 -30.33 -17.26
N GLU A 329 -9.42 -31.03 -17.93
CA GLU A 329 -10.23 -30.45 -19.01
C GLU A 329 -11.24 -29.42 -18.50
N GLY A 330 -11.72 -29.56 -17.25
CA GLY A 330 -12.61 -28.60 -16.60
C GLY A 330 -11.93 -27.30 -16.15
N LEU A 331 -10.63 -27.34 -15.81
CA LEU A 331 -9.84 -26.19 -15.35
C LEU A 331 -9.27 -25.36 -16.51
N ARG A 332 -8.95 -25.96 -17.66
CA ARG A 332 -8.40 -25.26 -18.85
C ARG A 332 -9.23 -24.04 -19.30
N PRO A 333 -10.58 -24.09 -19.38
CA PRO A 333 -11.39 -22.92 -19.75
C PRO A 333 -11.49 -21.85 -18.66
N GLN A 334 -11.17 -22.20 -17.41
CA GLN A 334 -11.27 -21.34 -16.23
C GLN A 334 -9.93 -20.68 -15.89
N ALA A 335 -8.83 -21.16 -16.47
CA ALA A 335 -7.47 -20.71 -16.19
C ALA A 335 -7.27 -19.19 -16.36
N GLY A 336 -6.82 -18.51 -15.30
CA GLY A 336 -6.45 -17.08 -15.33
C GLY A 336 -7.60 -16.08 -15.24
N ARG A 337 -8.84 -16.52 -15.01
CA ARG A 337 -10.00 -15.61 -14.94
C ARG A 337 -9.97 -14.66 -13.73
N GLY A 338 -9.59 -15.11 -12.54
CA GLY A 338 -9.48 -14.21 -11.36
C GLY A 338 -8.31 -13.25 -11.41
N THR A 339 -7.17 -13.69 -11.93
CA THR A 339 -6.01 -12.82 -12.22
C THR A 339 -6.40 -11.63 -13.09
N SER A 340 -7.34 -11.85 -14.03
CA SER A 340 -7.87 -10.79 -14.86
C SER A 340 -8.65 -9.74 -14.07
N ALA A 341 -9.29 -10.07 -12.94
CA ALA A 341 -10.04 -9.11 -12.14
C ALA A 341 -9.11 -8.17 -11.35
N ALA A 342 -8.08 -8.70 -10.69
CA ALA A 342 -7.05 -7.88 -10.02
C ALA A 342 -6.26 -7.03 -11.02
N LEU A 343 -5.89 -7.62 -12.17
CA LEU A 343 -5.21 -6.92 -13.25
C LEU A 343 -6.11 -5.85 -13.89
N SER A 344 -7.40 -6.15 -14.10
CA SER A 344 -8.39 -5.21 -14.64
C SER A 344 -8.68 -4.10 -13.65
N ALA A 345 -8.65 -4.34 -12.34
CA ALA A 345 -8.78 -3.29 -11.34
C ALA A 345 -7.62 -2.29 -11.44
N ILE A 346 -6.39 -2.78 -11.63
CA ILE A 346 -5.23 -1.93 -11.92
C ILE A 346 -5.43 -1.20 -13.24
N GLN A 347 -5.71 -1.90 -14.33
CA GLN A 347 -5.91 -1.30 -15.65
C GLN A 347 -7.04 -0.26 -15.66
N SER A 348 -8.10 -0.46 -14.89
CA SER A 348 -9.21 0.49 -14.74
C SER A 348 -8.84 1.69 -13.88
N ALA A 349 -8.13 1.48 -12.77
CA ALA A 349 -7.57 2.56 -11.94
C ALA A 349 -6.58 3.41 -12.75
N LEU A 350 -5.85 2.78 -13.66
CA LEU A 350 -4.92 3.40 -14.59
C LEU A 350 -5.63 4.13 -15.76
N ALA A 351 -6.70 3.54 -16.31
CA ALA A 351 -7.47 4.11 -17.44
C ALA A 351 -8.41 5.26 -17.04
N GLY A 352 -8.80 5.37 -15.77
CA GLY A 352 -9.58 6.49 -15.23
C GLY A 352 -8.80 7.79 -15.04
N LEU A 353 -7.51 7.81 -15.37
CA LEU A 353 -6.66 9.00 -15.26
C LEU A 353 -6.82 9.87 -16.52
N PRO A 354 -7.18 11.16 -16.41
CA PRO A 354 -7.31 12.03 -17.57
C PRO A 354 -5.97 12.15 -18.32
N PRO A 355 -5.97 12.24 -19.66
CA PRO A 355 -4.76 12.56 -20.41
C PRO A 355 -4.23 13.92 -19.93
N LEU A 356 -2.91 14.02 -19.74
CA LEU A 356 -2.21 15.26 -19.35
C LEU A 356 -2.35 16.32 -20.45
N GLY A 357 -3.48 17.00 -20.45
CA GLY A 357 -3.83 18.11 -21.33
C GLY A 357 -5.03 18.83 -20.72
N ASP A 358 -4.74 19.95 -20.08
CA ASP A 358 -5.69 20.94 -19.54
C ASP A 358 -6.57 20.49 -18.35
N ALA A 359 -6.03 20.57 -17.13
CA ALA A 359 -6.84 20.55 -15.90
C ALA A 359 -6.56 21.79 -15.01
N PRO A 360 -7.58 22.57 -14.61
CA PRO A 360 -7.44 23.74 -13.75
C PRO A 360 -7.39 23.38 -12.25
N ALA A 361 -6.64 24.21 -11.50
CA ALA A 361 -6.67 24.46 -10.04
C ALA A 361 -6.62 23.29 -9.04
N VAL A 362 -5.45 23.18 -8.38
CA VAL A 362 -5.18 22.81 -6.96
C VAL A 362 -5.52 21.39 -6.47
N VAL A 363 -6.27 20.56 -7.18
CA VAL A 363 -6.51 19.18 -6.75
C VAL A 363 -5.46 18.24 -7.39
N ASP A 364 -4.84 17.40 -6.57
CA ASP A 364 -4.16 16.15 -6.96
C ASP A 364 -2.70 16.22 -7.49
N ARG A 365 -1.80 16.97 -6.85
CA ARG A 365 -0.38 17.06 -7.31
C ARG A 365 0.63 16.13 -6.65
N PHE A 366 0.26 15.37 -5.62
CA PHE A 366 1.27 14.70 -4.80
C PHE A 366 1.44 13.18 -5.06
N THR A 367 0.45 12.51 -5.64
CA THR A 367 0.48 11.07 -5.94
C THR A 367 0.26 10.75 -7.43
N GLN A 368 -0.54 11.55 -8.14
CA GLN A 368 -0.76 11.46 -9.61
C GLN A 368 0.53 11.35 -10.45
N PRO A 369 1.62 12.11 -10.19
CA PRO A 369 2.79 12.03 -11.04
C PRO A 369 3.48 10.67 -11.00
N TYR A 370 3.41 9.95 -9.86
CA TYR A 370 4.15 8.70 -9.65
C TYR A 370 3.37 7.47 -10.15
N ILE A 371 2.05 7.43 -9.92
CA ILE A 371 1.17 6.40 -10.49
C ILE A 371 1.02 6.62 -12.02
N GLY A 372 0.90 7.88 -12.47
CA GLY A 372 0.94 8.24 -13.88
C GLY A 372 2.27 7.91 -14.57
N ARG A 373 3.40 7.96 -13.85
CA ARG A 373 4.71 7.50 -14.38
C ARG A 373 4.72 5.99 -14.59
N VAL A 374 4.26 5.22 -13.60
CA VAL A 374 4.16 3.75 -13.71
C VAL A 374 3.18 3.38 -14.82
N HIS A 375 2.06 4.09 -14.93
CA HIS A 375 1.11 3.98 -16.04
C HIS A 375 1.77 4.21 -17.40
N GLN A 376 2.50 5.31 -17.55
CA GLN A 376 3.19 5.67 -18.79
C GLN A 376 4.29 4.65 -19.13
N LEU A 377 4.96 4.09 -18.12
CA LEU A 377 6.00 3.06 -18.26
C LEU A 377 5.42 1.67 -18.62
N LEU A 378 4.24 1.33 -18.09
CA LEU A 378 3.49 0.10 -18.40
C LEU A 378 2.81 0.18 -19.78
N GLN A 379 2.22 1.32 -20.14
CA GLN A 379 1.49 1.49 -21.40
C GLN A 379 2.38 1.62 -22.63
N GLN A 380 3.59 2.18 -22.50
CA GLN A 380 4.46 2.44 -23.64
C GLN A 380 5.48 1.32 -23.93
N GLN A 381 5.47 0.19 -23.20
CA GLN A 381 6.56 -0.82 -23.23
C GLN A 381 7.96 -0.20 -23.01
N THR A 382 8.04 1.00 -22.42
CA THR A 382 9.28 1.80 -22.33
C THR A 382 10.05 1.56 -21.05
N LEU A 383 9.56 0.78 -20.08
CA LEU A 383 10.38 0.39 -18.92
C LEU A 383 11.62 -0.39 -19.35
N VAL A 384 11.49 -1.25 -20.36
CA VAL A 384 12.63 -1.94 -21.01
C VAL A 384 13.61 -0.91 -21.59
N LYS A 385 13.12 0.10 -22.33
CA LYS A 385 13.97 1.16 -22.92
C LYS A 385 14.58 2.11 -21.88
N ALA A 386 13.91 2.39 -20.76
CA ALA A 386 14.43 3.27 -19.70
C ALA A 386 15.57 2.61 -18.90
N VAL A 387 15.50 1.28 -18.74
CA VAL A 387 16.61 0.48 -18.19
C VAL A 387 17.77 0.41 -19.19
N TYR A 388 17.51 0.22 -20.49
CA TYR A 388 18.57 0.27 -21.51
C TYR A 388 19.22 1.65 -21.64
N LYS A 389 18.48 2.75 -21.46
CA LYS A 389 19.01 4.12 -21.58
C LYS A 389 19.82 4.58 -20.35
N ALA A 390 19.78 3.85 -19.24
CA ALA A 390 20.61 4.09 -18.06
C ALA A 390 21.94 3.29 -18.08
N VAL A 391 22.16 2.46 -19.11
CA VAL A 391 23.35 1.60 -19.24
C VAL A 391 24.20 1.97 -20.48
N ASP A 392 23.85 3.03 -21.20
CA ASP A 392 24.68 3.52 -22.30
C ASP A 392 25.71 4.54 -21.79
N LEU A 393 26.80 4.03 -21.20
CA LEU A 393 28.08 4.73 -21.11
C LEU A 393 29.10 3.97 -21.97
N ASP A 394 29.42 4.62 -23.08
CA ASP A 394 30.56 4.47 -23.98
C ASP A 394 30.65 3.21 -24.84
N GLY A 395 30.30 3.39 -26.11
CA GLY A 395 30.41 2.39 -27.16
C GLY A 395 31.84 1.98 -27.51
N GLN A 396 32.02 0.66 -27.60
CA GLN A 396 32.77 -0.07 -28.63
C GLN A 396 32.11 -1.42 -28.84
#